data_AF-A0A2W0B2I3-F1
#
_entry.id   AF-A0A2W0B2I3-F1
#
_cell.length_a   1.000
_cell.length_b   1.000
_cell.length_c   1.000
_cell.angle_alpha   90.00
_cell.angle_beta   90.00
_cell.angle_gamma   90.00
#
_symmetry.space_group_name_H-M   'P 1'
#
loop_
_entity.id
_entity.type
_entity.pdbx_description
1 polymer ?
#
loop_
_entity_poly.entity_id
_entity_poly.type
_entity_poly.pdbx_seq_one_letter_code
_entity_poly.pdbx_strand_id
1 'polypeptide(L)'
;MKIAGVAKQFQHLMIASILLGMYPASALAQTGHSHDTTAELQPLTQSQSTLSMIVRENTERFKDVAVAEAEGYSLLFGCVTGPDAGAMGLHFVNMKLVGLGEVDARRPQIVIYEPMPDGHLQLIGADFLVIASDWDKAHPGQGAPQLMGQLFHYFESPNRF
;
A
#
# COMPACT_ATOMS: atom_id res chain seq x y z
N MET A 1 14.55 -60.60 60.42
CA MET A 1 13.14 -60.15 60.40
C MET A 1 13.02 -58.89 61.24
N LYS A 2 12.89 -57.71 60.62
CA LYS A 2 12.58 -56.45 61.30
C LYS A 2 11.56 -55.68 60.46
N ILE A 3 10.32 -55.75 60.91
CA ILE A 3 9.13 -54.96 60.54
C ILE A 3 8.99 -53.84 61.58
N ALA A 4 8.36 -52.68 61.39
CA ALA A 4 7.90 -51.89 60.26
C ALA A 4 7.72 -50.46 60.84
N GLY A 5 7.91 -49.45 60.00
CA GLY A 5 7.85 -48.04 60.39
C GLY A 5 6.44 -47.51 60.63
N VAL A 6 6.30 -46.60 61.59
CA VAL A 6 5.15 -45.70 61.75
C VAL A 6 5.68 -44.38 62.31
N ALA A 7 5.75 -43.33 61.48
CA ALA A 7 5.88 -41.96 61.92
C ALA A 7 4.75 -41.14 61.30
N LYS A 8 4.00 -40.50 62.19
CA LYS A 8 2.77 -39.72 62.01
C LYS A 8 2.88 -38.67 60.91
N GLN A 9 1.84 -38.57 60.06
CA GLN A 9 1.31 -37.26 59.65
C GLN A 9 -0.17 -37.39 59.24
N PHE A 10 -1.04 -37.46 60.25
CA PHE A 10 -2.47 -37.23 60.11
C PHE A 10 -2.70 -35.72 60.07
N GLN A 11 -3.33 -35.19 59.02
CA GLN A 11 -4.63 -34.50 59.11
C GLN A 11 -5.02 -33.87 57.75
N HIS A 12 -6.03 -34.52 57.15
CA HIS A 12 -7.16 -33.98 56.40
C HIS A 12 -6.98 -33.19 55.08
N LEU A 13 -7.60 -33.78 54.05
CA LEU A 13 -8.23 -33.13 52.91
C LEU A 13 -8.98 -31.85 53.30
N MET A 14 -8.82 -30.79 52.53
CA MET A 14 -9.93 -29.96 52.03
C MET A 14 -9.47 -29.19 50.79
N ILE A 15 -10.25 -29.34 49.73
CA ILE A 15 -10.17 -28.62 48.45
C ILE A 15 -10.75 -27.22 48.65
N ALA A 16 -10.06 -26.16 48.22
CA ALA A 16 -10.68 -24.90 47.78
C ALA A 16 -9.66 -24.01 47.04
N SER A 17 -9.88 -23.81 45.75
CA SER A 17 -9.19 -22.82 44.91
C SER A 17 -9.82 -21.44 45.10
N ILE A 18 -9.02 -20.40 45.36
CA ILE A 18 -9.38 -18.99 45.10
C ILE A 18 -8.15 -18.21 44.61
N LEU A 19 -8.28 -17.57 43.45
CA LEU A 19 -7.35 -16.65 42.77
C LEU A 19 -7.35 -15.24 43.41
N LEU A 20 -6.18 -14.60 43.55
CA LEU A 20 -5.88 -13.15 43.41
C LEU A 20 -4.45 -12.90 43.95
N GLY A 21 -3.55 -12.10 43.36
CA GLY A 21 -3.63 -11.19 42.24
C GLY A 21 -2.22 -10.88 41.72
N MET A 22 -2.17 -10.56 40.44
CA MET A 22 -1.01 -10.33 39.60
C MET A 22 -0.60 -8.85 39.70
N TYR A 23 0.64 -8.56 40.10
CA TYR A 23 1.27 -7.26 39.87
C TYR A 23 2.23 -7.40 38.70
N PRO A 24 2.06 -6.58 37.64
CA PRO A 24 3.20 -6.01 36.96
C PRO A 24 3.21 -4.50 37.17
N ALA A 25 4.40 -4.00 37.50
CA ALA A 25 4.73 -2.59 37.43
C ALA A 25 4.39 -2.06 36.03
N SER A 26 3.58 -1.00 35.96
CA SER A 26 3.41 -0.23 34.74
C SER A 26 4.73 0.47 34.42
N ALA A 27 5.55 -0.17 33.59
CA ALA A 27 6.53 0.55 32.80
C ALA A 27 5.74 1.46 31.85
N LEU A 28 5.83 2.78 32.04
CA LEU A 28 5.38 3.76 31.06
C LEU A 28 6.27 3.60 29.83
N ALA A 29 5.89 2.69 28.92
CA ALA A 29 6.33 2.77 27.54
C ALA A 29 5.94 4.15 27.03
N GLN A 30 6.90 4.87 26.46
CA GLN A 30 6.71 6.21 25.92
C GLN A 30 5.47 6.23 25.03
N THR A 31 4.46 6.96 25.49
CA THR A 31 3.22 7.23 24.78
C THR A 31 3.57 7.91 23.47
N GLY A 32 2.99 7.38 22.40
CA GLY A 32 3.28 7.65 20.99
C GLY A 32 3.88 9.01 20.65
N HIS A 33 4.93 8.97 19.84
CA HIS A 33 5.17 10.06 18.90
C HIS A 33 3.95 10.15 17.99
N SER A 34 3.02 11.04 18.32
CA SER A 34 2.01 11.51 17.39
C SER A 34 2.77 12.13 16.22
N HIS A 35 2.80 11.43 15.09
CA HIS A 35 2.92 12.11 13.82
C HIS A 35 1.63 12.91 13.66
N ASP A 36 1.60 14.13 14.21
CA ASP A 36 0.73 15.21 13.75
C ASP A 36 1.21 15.59 12.34
N THR A 37 1.12 14.65 11.40
CA THR A 37 1.14 14.95 9.99
C THR A 37 -0.30 15.28 9.66
N THR A 38 -0.77 16.43 10.16
CA THR A 38 -1.76 17.17 9.37
C THR A 38 -0.99 17.55 8.12
N ALA A 39 -1.00 16.68 7.11
CA ALA A 39 -0.65 17.06 5.76
C ALA A 39 -1.61 18.21 5.45
N GLU A 40 -1.12 19.43 5.57
CA GLU A 40 -1.87 20.63 5.24
C GLU A 40 -2.42 20.39 3.84
N LEU A 41 -3.74 20.27 3.71
CA LEU A 41 -4.41 20.06 2.43
C LEU A 41 -4.15 21.30 1.58
N GLN A 42 -3.01 21.31 0.89
CA GLN A 42 -2.67 22.35 -0.05
C GLN A 42 -3.75 22.35 -1.13
N PRO A 43 -4.41 23.50 -1.39
CA PRO A 43 -5.37 23.59 -2.47
C PRO A 43 -4.71 23.17 -3.78
N LEU A 44 -5.32 22.23 -4.49
CA LEU A 44 -4.84 21.83 -5.81
C LEU A 44 -4.82 23.05 -6.73
N THR A 45 -3.76 23.20 -7.50
CA THR A 45 -3.74 24.16 -8.61
C THR A 45 -4.84 23.81 -9.63
N GLN A 46 -5.22 24.77 -10.48
CA GLN A 46 -6.19 24.53 -11.55
C GLN A 46 -5.73 23.39 -12.49
N SER A 47 -4.43 23.32 -12.78
CA SER A 47 -3.87 22.25 -13.63
C SER A 47 -4.03 20.88 -12.98
N GLN A 48 -3.69 20.76 -11.68
CA GLN A 48 -3.84 19.49 -10.93
C GLN A 48 -5.30 19.05 -10.82
N SER A 49 -6.22 19.99 -10.61
CA SER A 49 -7.66 19.72 -10.56
C SER A 49 -8.17 19.21 -11.91
N THR A 50 -7.73 19.84 -13.00
CA THR A 50 -8.09 19.45 -14.36
C THR A 50 -7.52 18.08 -14.72
N LEU A 51 -6.24 17.82 -14.42
CA LEU A 51 -5.63 16.52 -14.61
C LEU A 51 -6.39 15.43 -13.85
N SER A 52 -6.68 15.66 -12.57
CA SER A 52 -7.42 14.69 -11.75
C SER A 52 -8.83 14.42 -12.27
N MET A 53 -9.49 15.42 -12.86
CA MET A 53 -10.80 15.26 -13.50
C MET A 53 -10.70 14.38 -14.75
N ILE A 54 -9.77 14.70 -15.66
CA ILE A 54 -9.54 13.91 -16.89
C ILE A 54 -9.22 12.46 -16.55
N VAL A 55 -8.33 12.22 -15.59
CA VAL A 55 -7.96 10.87 -15.16
C VAL A 55 -9.19 10.12 -14.65
N ARG A 56 -9.97 10.72 -13.73
CA ARG A 56 -11.18 10.08 -13.18
C ARG A 56 -12.20 9.74 -14.25
N GLU A 57 -12.49 10.67 -15.16
CA GLU A 57 -13.43 10.44 -16.26
C GLU A 57 -12.97 9.29 -17.17
N ASN A 58 -11.66 9.21 -17.43
CA ASN A 58 -11.08 8.20 -18.31
C ASN A 58 -10.72 6.88 -17.62
N THR A 59 -10.93 6.75 -16.31
CA THR A 59 -10.78 5.49 -15.58
C THR A 59 -12.07 4.99 -14.94
N GLU A 60 -13.18 5.73 -15.05
CA GLU A 60 -14.47 5.38 -14.43
C GLU A 60 -14.94 3.96 -14.79
N ARG A 61 -14.80 3.55 -16.06
CA ARG A 61 -15.17 2.20 -16.52
C ARG A 61 -14.31 1.09 -15.90
N PHE A 62 -13.12 1.41 -15.41
CA PHE A 62 -12.22 0.48 -14.73
C PHE A 62 -12.58 0.27 -13.25
N LYS A 63 -13.68 0.86 -12.75
CA LYS A 63 -14.27 0.38 -11.50
C LYS A 63 -14.68 -1.08 -11.59
N ASP A 64 -14.99 -1.57 -12.79
CA ASP A 64 -15.03 -3.00 -13.10
C ASP A 64 -13.66 -3.45 -13.62
N VAL A 65 -12.95 -4.24 -12.81
CA VAL A 65 -11.62 -4.75 -13.16
C VAL A 65 -11.62 -5.57 -14.44
N ALA A 66 -12.70 -6.28 -14.77
CA ALA A 66 -12.78 -7.08 -15.98
C ALA A 66 -12.70 -6.21 -17.25
N VAL A 67 -13.16 -4.96 -17.17
CA VAL A 67 -13.01 -3.98 -18.27
C VAL A 67 -11.55 -3.58 -18.44
N ALA A 68 -10.83 -3.32 -17.34
CA ALA A 68 -9.39 -3.04 -17.40
C ALA A 68 -8.63 -4.24 -17.99
N GLU A 69 -8.93 -5.46 -17.56
CA GLU A 69 -8.31 -6.68 -18.10
C GLU A 69 -8.59 -6.87 -19.59
N ALA A 70 -9.84 -6.65 -20.02
CA ALA A 70 -10.23 -6.70 -21.43
C ALA A 70 -9.50 -5.64 -22.28
N GLU A 71 -9.14 -4.50 -21.70
CA GLU A 71 -8.34 -3.45 -22.34
C GLU A 71 -6.83 -3.67 -22.25
N GLY A 72 -6.40 -4.79 -21.69
CA GLY A 72 -5.00 -5.24 -21.66
C GLY A 72 -4.21 -4.78 -20.44
N TYR A 73 -4.90 -4.36 -19.37
CA TYR A 73 -4.26 -4.17 -18.06
C TYR A 73 -4.18 -5.51 -17.33
N SER A 74 -3.03 -5.84 -16.77
CA SER A 74 -2.87 -7.08 -16.00
C SER A 74 -2.09 -6.80 -14.72
N LEU A 75 -2.42 -7.50 -13.63
CA LEU A 75 -1.66 -7.42 -12.39
C LEU A 75 -0.19 -7.77 -12.63
N LEU A 76 0.69 -6.79 -12.49
CA LEU A 76 2.13 -6.98 -12.72
C LEU A 76 2.92 -6.86 -11.42
N PHE A 77 2.57 -5.89 -10.59
CA PHE A 77 3.15 -5.73 -9.26
C PHE A 77 2.07 -6.08 -8.22
N GLY A 78 2.37 -7.06 -7.36
CA GLY A 78 1.59 -7.30 -6.14
C GLY A 78 1.64 -6.08 -5.22
N CYS A 79 1.04 -6.15 -4.02
CA CYS A 79 1.00 -5.01 -3.10
C CYS A 79 2.38 -4.38 -2.91
N VAL A 80 2.61 -3.25 -3.60
CA VAL A 80 3.81 -2.43 -3.48
C VAL A 80 3.75 -1.76 -2.12
N THR A 81 4.84 -1.81 -1.36
CA THR A 81 4.89 -1.20 -0.03
C THR A 81 6.03 -0.20 0.02
N GLY A 82 5.69 1.09 0.15
CA GLY A 82 6.69 2.12 0.39
C GLY A 82 7.22 2.02 1.84
N PRO A 83 8.51 2.31 2.09
CA PRO A 83 9.07 2.28 3.45
C PRO A 83 8.32 3.21 4.42
N ASP A 84 7.73 4.30 3.90
CA ASP A 84 7.10 5.35 4.70
C ASP A 84 5.57 5.46 4.48
N ALA A 85 5.00 4.73 3.50
CA ALA A 85 3.64 4.97 3.01
C ALA A 85 2.68 3.77 3.10
N GLY A 86 3.16 2.60 3.56
CA GLY A 86 2.34 1.39 3.60
C GLY A 86 2.05 0.84 2.20
N ALA A 87 0.97 0.07 2.06
CA ALA A 87 0.60 -0.56 0.79
C ALA A 87 -0.03 0.43 -0.19
N MET A 88 0.57 0.58 -1.38
CA MET A 88 0.07 1.43 -2.46
C MET A 88 -1.10 0.80 -3.25
N GLY A 89 -1.28 -0.53 -3.11
CA GLY A 89 -2.31 -1.30 -3.81
C GLY A 89 -1.76 -2.23 -4.89
N LEU A 90 -2.68 -2.88 -5.60
CA LEU A 90 -2.40 -3.80 -6.70
C LEU A 90 -2.29 -3.04 -8.01
N HIS A 91 -1.12 -3.09 -8.64
CA HIS A 91 -0.85 -2.33 -9.85
C HIS A 91 -1.13 -3.19 -11.09
N PHE A 92 -2.21 -2.85 -11.78
CA PHE A 92 -2.57 -3.45 -13.06
C PHE A 92 -1.99 -2.58 -14.17
N VAL A 93 -1.08 -3.16 -14.95
CA VAL A 93 -0.26 -2.42 -15.91
C VAL A 93 -0.65 -2.81 -17.33
N ASN A 94 -0.78 -1.81 -18.19
CA ASN A 94 -0.93 -2.01 -19.63
C ASN A 94 0.43 -1.88 -20.31
N MET A 95 1.12 -3.00 -20.50
CA MET A 95 2.48 -3.01 -21.07
C MET A 95 2.54 -2.50 -22.51
N LYS A 96 1.42 -2.55 -23.24
CA LYS A 96 1.34 -1.93 -24.57
C LYS A 96 1.45 -0.41 -24.46
N LEU A 97 0.77 0.22 -23.50
CA LEU A 97 0.88 1.67 -23.27
C LEU A 97 2.27 2.06 -22.76
N VAL A 98 2.89 1.24 -21.89
CA VAL A 98 4.27 1.46 -21.43
C VAL A 98 5.24 1.46 -22.62
N GLY A 99 5.12 0.48 -23.51
CA GLY A 99 5.97 0.36 -24.69
C GLY A 99 5.79 1.45 -25.75
N LEU A 100 4.68 2.20 -25.73
CA LEU A 100 4.51 3.37 -26.60
C LEU A 100 5.35 4.56 -26.11
N GLY A 101 5.65 4.65 -24.81
CA GLY A 101 6.41 5.77 -24.22
C GLY A 101 5.68 7.12 -24.30
N GLU A 102 4.37 7.11 -24.54
CA GLU A 102 3.54 8.31 -24.67
C GLU A 102 2.90 8.71 -23.33
N VAL A 103 2.86 10.01 -23.06
CA VAL A 103 2.25 10.59 -21.86
C VAL A 103 0.91 11.25 -22.24
N ASP A 104 -0.21 10.57 -21.98
CA ASP A 104 -1.58 11.05 -22.25
C ASP A 104 -2.44 10.89 -20.98
N ALA A 105 -2.95 11.99 -20.43
CA ALA A 105 -3.79 12.01 -19.22
C ALA A 105 -5.03 11.08 -19.30
N ARG A 106 -5.49 10.75 -20.50
CA ARG A 106 -6.67 9.91 -20.74
C ARG A 106 -6.34 8.42 -20.77
N ARG A 107 -5.05 8.06 -20.81
CA ARG A 107 -4.59 6.68 -21.03
C ARG A 107 -3.46 6.34 -20.05
N PRO A 108 -3.77 6.20 -18.75
CA PRO A 108 -2.76 5.84 -17.77
C PRO A 108 -2.17 4.48 -18.07
N GLN A 109 -0.86 4.32 -17.87
CA GLN A 109 -0.17 3.03 -18.03
C GLN A 109 -0.56 2.04 -16.93
N ILE A 110 -0.96 2.54 -15.76
CA ILE A 110 -1.30 1.73 -14.59
C ILE A 110 -2.63 2.18 -14.01
N VAL A 111 -3.47 1.23 -13.63
CA VAL A 111 -4.60 1.45 -12.72
C VAL A 111 -4.39 0.63 -11.45
N ILE A 112 -4.78 1.19 -10.31
CA ILE A 112 -4.43 0.67 -8.99
C ILE A 112 -5.70 0.27 -8.27
N TYR A 113 -5.71 -0.95 -7.72
CA TYR A 113 -6.83 -1.47 -6.96
C TYR A 113 -6.47 -1.79 -5.52
N GLU A 114 -7.42 -1.57 -4.61
CA GLU A 114 -7.39 -2.09 -3.25
C GLU A 114 -8.31 -3.32 -3.13
N PRO A 115 -7.83 -4.45 -2.59
CA PRO A 115 -8.68 -5.59 -2.26
C PRO A 115 -9.60 -5.26 -1.08
N MET A 116 -10.90 -5.44 -1.29
CA MET A 116 -11.91 -5.20 -0.26
C MET A 116 -12.21 -6.48 0.54
N PRO A 117 -12.81 -6.38 1.75
CA PRO A 117 -13.05 -7.53 2.62
C PRO A 117 -13.91 -8.66 2.03
N ASP A 118 -14.79 -8.34 1.07
CA ASP A 118 -15.63 -9.29 0.33
C ASP A 118 -14.93 -9.86 -0.93
N GLY A 119 -13.67 -9.47 -1.18
CA GLY A 119 -12.85 -9.92 -2.29
C GLY A 119 -12.99 -9.11 -3.57
N HIS A 120 -13.85 -8.09 -3.64
CA HIS A 120 -13.88 -7.22 -4.83
C HIS A 120 -12.67 -6.28 -4.86
N LEU A 121 -12.34 -5.79 -6.05
CA LEU A 121 -11.26 -4.85 -6.27
C LEU A 121 -11.83 -3.44 -6.43
N GLN A 122 -11.46 -2.53 -5.52
CA GLN A 122 -11.85 -1.12 -5.60
C GLN A 122 -10.78 -0.33 -6.35
N LEU A 123 -11.16 0.37 -7.42
CA LEU A 123 -10.25 1.29 -8.11
C LEU A 123 -9.91 2.47 -7.19
N ILE A 124 -8.63 2.64 -6.85
CA ILE A 124 -8.16 3.69 -5.93
C ILE A 124 -7.24 4.71 -6.60
N GLY A 125 -6.68 4.40 -7.78
CA GLY A 125 -5.73 5.31 -8.42
C GLY A 125 -5.33 4.91 -9.84
N ALA A 126 -4.48 5.74 -10.43
CA ALA A 126 -3.87 5.53 -11.73
C ALA A 126 -2.52 6.22 -11.78
N ASP A 127 -1.54 5.55 -12.38
CA ASP A 127 -0.18 6.08 -12.56
C ASP A 127 0.19 6.15 -14.05
N PHE A 128 1.10 7.08 -14.32
CA PHE A 128 1.72 7.26 -15.62
C PHE A 128 3.18 6.84 -15.53
N LEU A 129 3.62 6.06 -16.52
CA LEU A 129 4.94 5.45 -16.52
C LEU A 129 5.55 5.54 -17.90
N VAL A 130 6.82 5.94 -17.95
CA VAL A 130 7.68 5.77 -19.13
C VAL A 130 9.00 5.14 -18.70
N ILE A 131 9.65 4.44 -19.62
CA ILE A 131 11.01 3.95 -19.41
C ILE A 131 11.97 5.12 -19.65
N ALA A 132 12.71 5.52 -18.62
CA ALA A 132 13.56 6.72 -18.66
C ALA A 132 14.54 6.72 -19.85
N SER A 133 15.21 5.60 -20.12
CA SER A 133 16.14 5.49 -21.24
C SER A 133 15.47 5.67 -22.61
N ASP A 134 14.24 5.18 -22.76
CA ASP A 134 13.48 5.31 -24.01
C ASP A 134 12.97 6.74 -24.18
N TRP A 135 12.50 7.36 -23.09
CA TRP A 135 12.12 8.76 -23.07
C TRP A 135 13.28 9.67 -23.47
N ASP A 136 14.44 9.53 -22.82
CA ASP A 136 15.62 10.38 -23.09
C ASP A 136 16.12 10.22 -24.52
N LYS A 137 16.07 9.00 -25.06
CA LYS A 137 16.44 8.70 -26.45
C LYS A 137 15.47 9.36 -27.44
N ALA A 138 14.18 9.37 -27.14
CA ALA A 138 13.16 9.99 -27.98
C ALA A 138 13.12 11.53 -27.84
N HIS A 139 13.55 12.08 -26.70
CA HIS A 139 13.45 13.50 -26.36
C HIS A 139 14.81 14.10 -25.95
N PRO A 140 15.82 14.09 -26.84
CA PRO A 140 17.17 14.52 -26.50
C PRO A 140 17.19 15.98 -26.02
N GLY A 141 17.67 16.20 -24.80
CA GLY A 141 17.83 17.53 -24.20
C GLY A 141 16.56 18.17 -23.64
N GLN A 142 15.41 17.46 -23.62
CA GLN A 142 14.15 18.01 -23.10
C GLN A 142 13.95 17.78 -21.59
N GLY A 143 14.75 16.91 -20.98
CA GLY A 143 14.63 16.56 -19.57
C GLY A 143 13.45 15.61 -19.28
N ALA A 144 13.07 15.52 -18.01
CA ALA A 144 12.05 14.59 -17.55
C ALA A 144 10.65 14.92 -18.11
N PRO A 145 9.82 13.89 -18.35
CA PRO A 145 8.46 14.08 -18.84
C PRO A 145 7.62 14.88 -17.84
N GLN A 146 6.66 15.62 -18.38
CA GLN A 146 5.65 16.33 -17.61
C GLN A 146 4.27 16.02 -18.15
N LEU A 147 3.30 15.86 -17.25
CA LEU A 147 1.89 15.75 -17.61
C LEU A 147 1.13 16.94 -17.03
N MET A 148 0.69 17.85 -17.89
CA MET A 148 -0.01 19.08 -17.48
C MET A 148 0.78 19.89 -16.43
N GLY A 149 2.10 19.96 -16.59
CA GLY A 149 3.00 20.66 -15.67
C GLY A 149 3.34 19.91 -14.38
N GLN A 150 2.86 18.66 -14.21
CA GLN A 150 3.33 17.76 -13.15
C GLN A 150 4.55 16.99 -13.64
N LEU A 151 5.68 17.15 -12.97
CA LEU A 151 6.93 16.45 -13.28
C LEU A 151 6.84 14.98 -12.84
N PHE A 152 7.34 14.08 -13.67
CA PHE A 152 7.45 12.67 -13.28
C PHE A 152 8.56 12.49 -12.25
N HIS A 153 8.33 11.57 -11.32
CA HIS A 153 9.38 11.12 -10.40
C HIS A 153 10.30 10.12 -11.12
N TYR A 154 11.60 10.30 -10.95
CA TYR A 154 12.59 9.37 -11.48
C TYR A 154 12.93 8.30 -10.43
N PHE A 155 12.66 7.04 -10.77
CA PHE A 155 13.06 5.90 -9.95
C PHE A 155 14.36 5.29 -10.50
N GLU A 156 15.36 5.20 -9.64
CA GLU A 156 16.64 4.57 -9.97
C GLU A 156 16.54 3.04 -9.90
N SER A 157 17.27 2.38 -10.82
CA SER A 157 17.51 0.95 -10.73
C SER A 157 18.12 0.59 -9.37
N PRO A 158 17.64 -0.46 -8.68
CA PRO A 158 16.85 -1.57 -9.22
C PRO A 158 15.31 -1.44 -9.11
N ASN A 159 14.74 -0.25 -8.92
CA ASN A 159 13.28 -0.04 -8.86
C ASN A 159 12.58 -0.99 -7.86
N ARG A 160 13.08 -1.02 -6.61
CA ARG A 160 12.48 -1.82 -5.54
C ARG A 160 11.29 -1.08 -4.93
N PHE A 161 10.14 -1.73 -5.01
CA PHE A 161 8.82 -1.29 -4.56
C PHE A 161 8.21 -2.38 -3.66
#